data_AF-A0A8T4J2F3-F1
#
_entry.id   AF-A0A8T4J2F3-F1
#
_cell.length_a   1.000
_cell.length_b   1.000
_cell.length_c   1.000
_cell.angle_alpha   90.00
_cell.angle_beta   90.00
_cell.angle_gamma   90.00
#
_symmetry.space_group_name_H-M   'P 1'
#
loop_
_entity.id
_entity.type
_entity.pdbx_description
1 polymer ?
#
loop_
_entity_poly.entity_id
_entity_poly.type
_entity_poly.pdbx_seq_one_letter_code
_entity_poly.pdbx_strand_id
1 'polypeptide(L)' 'MASHARVRAPELIGEGGWLNTGGTPVTLADLRGKIVVLDFWTFCCINCLHVLDELRELEERHRDTVVIVGVH' A
#
# COMPACT_ATOMS: atom_id res chain seq x y z
N MET A 1 -20.65 22.13 -5.46
CA MET A 1 -20.03 20.84 -5.14
C MET A 1 -18.90 20.62 -6.14
N ALA A 2 -17.65 20.73 -5.72
CA ALA A 2 -16.52 20.52 -6.63
C ALA A 2 -16.50 19.05 -7.07
N SER A 3 -16.54 18.82 -8.38
CA SER A 3 -16.27 17.49 -8.95
C SER A 3 -14.83 17.14 -8.61
N HIS A 4 -14.62 16.22 -7.67
CA HIS A 4 -13.29 15.67 -7.43
C HIS A 4 -12.88 14.92 -8.69
N ALA A 5 -11.92 15.47 -9.43
CA ALA A 5 -11.35 14.80 -10.59
C ALA A 5 -10.82 13.42 -10.15
N ARG A 6 -11.22 12.37 -10.86
CA ARG A 6 -10.68 11.02 -10.61
C ARG A 6 -9.23 10.99 -11.08
N VAL A 7 -8.31 11.12 -10.14
CA VAL A 7 -6.87 10.99 -10.39
C VAL A 7 -6.50 9.51 -10.36
N ARG A 8 -5.78 9.04 -11.38
CA ARG A 8 -5.20 7.70 -11.37
C ARG A 8 -3.89 7.74 -10.59
N ALA A 9 -3.67 6.72 -9.75
CA ALA A 9 -2.39 6.54 -9.09
C ALA A 9 -1.26 6.36 -10.14
N PRO A 10 -0.11 7.02 -9.97
CA PRO A 10 1.10 6.72 -10.74
C PRO A 10 1.56 5.27 -10.51
N GLU A 11 2.31 4.72 -11.47
CA GLU A 11 2.86 3.37 -11.33
C GLU A 11 3.85 3.26 -10.16
N LEU A 12 3.93 2.08 -9.54
CA LEU A 12 4.82 1.81 -8.42
C LEU A 12 6.23 1.47 -8.93
N ILE A 13 7.20 2.34 -8.65
CA ILE A 13 8.60 2.16 -9.05
C ILE A 13 9.43 1.90 -7.78
N GLY A 14 9.76 0.64 -7.52
CA GLY A 14 10.54 0.24 -6.35
C GLY A 14 12.05 0.32 -6.61
N GLU A 15 12.64 1.52 -6.63
CA GLU A 15 14.08 1.70 -6.87
C GLU A 15 14.97 0.96 -5.86
N GLY A 16 14.53 0.86 -4.60
CA GLY A 16 15.20 0.10 -3.53
C GLY A 16 14.88 -1.40 -3.50
N GLY A 17 14.08 -1.89 -4.45
CA GLY A 17 13.56 -3.25 -4.47
C GLY A 17 12.27 -3.44 -3.66
N TRP A 18 11.72 -4.64 -3.75
CA TRP A 18 10.48 -5.04 -3.08
C TRP A 18 10.77 -6.01 -1.94
N LEU A 19 10.10 -5.80 -0.80
CA LEU A 19 10.14 -6.69 0.36
C LEU A 19 8.79 -7.39 0.52
N ASN A 20 8.79 -8.59 1.09
CA ASN A 20 7.59 -9.40 1.32
C ASN A 20 6.81 -9.83 0.06
N THR A 21 7.41 -9.73 -1.14
CA THR A 21 6.78 -10.11 -2.42
C THR A 21 7.37 -11.38 -3.05
N GLY A 22 8.25 -12.09 -2.33
CA GLY A 22 8.97 -13.24 -2.88
C GLY A 22 9.99 -12.89 -3.98
N GLY A 23 10.41 -11.62 -4.06
CA GLY A 23 11.39 -11.13 -5.05
C GLY A 23 10.78 -10.64 -6.35
N THR A 24 9.45 -10.68 -6.50
CA THR A 24 8.76 -10.17 -7.69
C THR A 24 8.33 -8.72 -7.47
N PRO A 25 8.57 -7.82 -8.44
CA PRO A 25 8.01 -6.48 -8.41
C PRO A 25 6.48 -6.50 -8.47
N VAL A 26 5.82 -5.62 -7.73
CA VAL A 26 4.35 -5.47 -7.77
C VAL A 26 4.00 -4.30 -8.69
N THR A 27 3.06 -4.50 -9.61
CA THR A 27 2.53 -3.43 -10.47
C THR A 27 1.09 -3.09 -10.11
N LEU A 28 0.64 -1.87 -10.43
CA LEU A 28 -0.77 -1.51 -10.25
C LEU A 28 -1.73 -2.33 -11.13
N ALA A 29 -1.24 -2.97 -12.19
CA ALA A 29 -2.04 -3.87 -13.02
C ALA A 29 -2.39 -5.16 -12.24
N ASP A 30 -1.44 -5.70 -11.48
CA ASP A 30 -1.63 -6.93 -10.69
C ASP A 30 -2.64 -6.74 -9.55
N LEU A 31 -2.78 -5.50 -9.07
CA LEU A 31 -3.66 -5.15 -7.96
C LEU A 31 -5.07 -4.72 -8.40
N ARG A 32 -5.40 -4.81 -9.69
CA ARG A 32 -6.73 -4.41 -10.19
C ARG A 32 -7.84 -5.26 -9.56
N GLY A 33 -8.94 -4.59 -9.19
CA GLY A 33 -10.08 -5.22 -8.52
C GLY A 33 -9.94 -5.30 -7.00
N LYS A 34 -8.77 -4.97 -6.45
CA LYS A 34 -8.54 -4.80 -5.01
C LYS A 34 -8.53 -3.32 -4.63
N ILE A 35 -8.82 -3.06 -3.37
CA ILE A 35 -8.59 -1.77 -2.73
C ILE A 35 -7.12 -1.75 -2.31
N VAL A 36 -6.37 -0.74 -2.76
CA VAL A 36 -4.95 -0.59 -2.43
C VAL A 36 -4.79 0.55 -1.45
N VAL A 37 -4.23 0.26 -0.28
CA VAL A 37 -3.82 1.25 0.72
C VAL A 37 -2.33 1.48 0.56
N LEU A 38 -1.94 2.71 0.22
CA LEU A 38 -0.55 3.14 0.19
C LEU A 38 -0.24 3.80 1.53
N ASP A 39 0.67 3.20 2.30
CA ASP A 39 1.16 3.75 3.57
C ASP A 39 2.58 4.26 3.38
N PHE A 40 2.75 5.59 3.44
CA PHE A 40 4.07 6.23 3.33
C PHE A 40 4.68 6.34 4.72
N TRP A 41 5.75 5.61 4.97
CA TRP A 41 6.24 5.39 6.33
C TRP A 41 7.75 5.33 6.41
N THR A 42 8.28 5.52 7.62
CA THR A 42 9.70 5.29 7.87
C THR A 42 9.94 4.63 9.21
N PHE A 43 10.93 3.74 9.28
CA PHE A 43 11.19 2.87 10.43
C PHE A 43 11.40 3.62 11.75
N CYS A 44 11.99 4.82 11.72
CA CYS A 44 12.25 5.60 12.93
C CYS A 44 11.08 6.52 13.35
N CYS A 45 9.98 6.56 12.61
CA CYS A 45 8.85 7.42 12.90
C CYS A 45 7.88 6.76 13.88
N ILE A 46 7.82 7.27 15.12
CA ILE A 46 6.91 6.74 16.15
C ILE A 46 5.43 6.80 15.73
N ASN A 47 5.05 7.82 14.95
CA ASN A 47 3.68 7.93 14.44
C ASN A 47 3.35 6.81 13.45
N CYS A 48 4.31 6.41 12.60
CA CYS A 48 4.13 5.29 11.69
C CYS A 48 4.02 3.98 12.46
N LEU A 49 4.85 3.78 13.48
CA LEU A 49 4.83 2.56 14.29
C LEU A 49 3.46 2.33 14.96
N HIS A 50 2.79 3.39 15.43
CA HIS A 50 1.45 3.27 16.00
C HIS A 50 0.37 2.82 14.98
N VAL A 51 0.58 3.07 13.68
CA VAL A 51 -0.37 2.72 12.62
C VAL A 51 -0.21 1.27 12.16
N LEU A 52 0.96 0.66 12.35
CA LEU A 52 1.25 -0.69 11.86
C LEU A 52 0.31 -1.76 12.42
N ASP A 53 -0.06 -1.68 13.70
CA ASP A 53 -0.98 -2.65 14.31
C ASP A 53 -2.39 -2.55 13.71
N GLU A 54 -2.86 -1.34 13.41
CA GLU A 54 -4.16 -1.12 12.77
C GLU A 54 -4.15 -1.64 11.32
N LEU A 55 -3.06 -1.41 10.58
CA LEU A 55 -2.90 -1.92 9.21
C LEU A 55 -2.86 -3.45 9.19
N ARG A 56 -2.20 -4.08 10.16
CA ARG A 56 -2.15 -5.54 10.28
C ARG A 56 -3.55 -6.14 10.48
N GLU A 57 -4.35 -5.57 11.37
CA GLU A 57 -5.72 -6.05 11.59
C GLU A 57 -6.60 -5.84 10.33
N LEU A 58 -6.44 -4.71 9.63
CA LEU A 58 -7.13 -4.44 8.38
C LEU A 58 -6.77 -5.45 7.29
N GLU A 59 -5.49 -5.76 7.12
CA GLU A 59 -5.00 -6.76 6.18
C GLU A 59 -5.60 -8.14 6.49
N GLU A 60 -5.49 -8.60 7.75
CA GLU A 60 -5.99 -9.90 8.18
C GLU A 60 -7.51 -10.05 7.91
N ARG A 61 -8.29 -9.00 8.21
CA ARG A 61 -9.74 -9.00 8.05
C ARG A 61 -10.20 -8.94 6.60
N HIS A 62 -9.41 -8.31 5.72
CA HIS A 62 -9.82 -8.02 4.34
C HIS A 62 -8.88 -8.57 3.27
N ARG A 63 -8.07 -9.59 3.58
CA ARG A 63 -7.01 -10.15 2.70
C ARG A 63 -7.43 -10.44 1.26
N ASP A 64 -8.70 -10.78 1.04
CA ASP A 64 -9.21 -11.11 -0.29
C ASP A 64 -9.43 -9.86 -1.16
N THR A 65 -9.68 -8.70 -0.53
CA THR A 65 -10.14 -7.46 -1.18
C THR A 65 -9.23 -6.26 -0.97
N VAL A 66 -8.40 -6.25 0.07
CA VAL A 66 -7.50 -5.16 0.42
C VAL A 66 -6.04 -5.61 0.28
N VAL A 67 -5.20 -4.73 -0.26
CA VAL A 67 -3.74 -4.88 -0.29
C VAL A 67 -3.13 -3.64 0.32
N ILE A 68 -2.17 -3.84 1.22
CA ILE A 68 -1.41 -2.76 1.84
C ILE A 68 -0.02 -2.75 1.22
N VAL A 69 0.41 -1.60 0.73
CA VAL A 69 1.77 -1.38 0.21
C VAL A 69 2.43 -0.30 1.07
N GLY A 70 3.42 -0.71 1.86
CA GLY A 70 4.27 0.22 2.60
C GLY A 70 5.29 0.85 1.65
N VAL A 71 5.15 2.14 1.40
CA VAL A 71 6.09 2.95 0.62
C VAL A 71 7.08 3.57 1.61
N HIS A 72 8.28 2.98 1.68
CA HIS A 72 9.32 3.37 2.62
C HIS A 72 10.23 4.48 2.08
#